data_AF-A0ABD2XES2-F1
#
_entry.id   AF-A0ABD2XES2-F1
#
_cell.length_a   1.000
_cell.length_b   1.000
_cell.length_c   1.000
_cell.angle_alpha   90.00
_cell.angle_beta   90.00
_cell.angle_gamma   90.00
#
_symmetry.space_group_name_H-M   'P 1'
#
loop_
_entity.id
_entity.type
_entity.pdbx_description
1 polymer ?
#
loop_
_entity_poly.entity_id
_entity_poly.type
_entity_poly.pdbx_seq_one_letter_code
_entity_poly.pdbx_strand_id
1 'polypeptide(L)'
;MEEIRSSFLRKLFHFIRNYEGQHPNIRDIFSPEAIDFLLMESIKSEDQINSKAFIDFVIKTGYKDEPTVDVDDKPLLYRTTPVHSSFRRASLKCDSRIPSLFEVYNRFDVNYIDESGLTHFHVACMIQGCDEIVEKFLELG
;
A
#
# COMPACT_ATOMS: atom_id res chain seq x y z
N MET A 1 9.33 18.73 14.61
CA MET A 1 9.05 17.28 14.68
C MET A 1 8.68 16.74 13.30
N GLU A 2 7.76 17.39 12.57
CA GLU A 2 7.40 17.11 11.16
C GLU A 2 8.61 17.04 10.21
N GLU A 3 9.49 18.04 10.23
CA GLU A 3 10.66 18.12 9.34
C GLU A 3 11.69 17.02 9.59
N ILE A 4 11.88 16.62 10.86
CA ILE A 4 12.79 15.53 11.23
C ILE A 4 12.25 14.20 10.69
N ARG A 5 10.94 13.97 10.83
CA ARG A 5 10.25 12.80 10.28
C ARG A 5 10.37 12.74 8.76
N SER A 6 10.05 13.83 8.07
CA SER A 6 10.18 13.92 6.61
C SER A 6 11.61 13.67 6.14
N SER A 7 12.60 14.27 6.81
CA SER A 7 14.02 14.05 6.52
C SER A 7 14.46 12.60 6.72
N PHE A 8 14.00 11.96 7.80
CA PHE A 8 14.26 10.54 8.05
C PHE A 8 13.65 9.64 6.97
N LEU A 9 12.37 9.82 6.63
CA LEU A 9 11.68 9.01 5.62
C LEU A 9 12.35 9.14 4.25
N ARG A 10 12.74 10.36 3.86
CA ARG A 10 13.47 10.57 2.60
C ARG A 10 14.79 9.82 2.57
N LYS A 11 15.56 9.86 3.67
CA LYS A 11 16.81 9.10 3.78
C LYS A 11 16.58 7.59 3.75
N LEU A 12 15.54 7.11 4.43
CA LEU A 12 15.17 5.69 4.45
C LEU A 12 14.80 5.20 3.05
N PHE A 13 13.90 5.89 2.35
CA PHE A 13 13.48 5.50 1.00
C PHE A 13 14.64 5.58 0.00
N HIS A 14 15.51 6.58 0.14
CA HIS A 14 16.72 6.66 -0.66
C HIS A 14 17.69 5.49 -0.39
N PHE A 15 17.88 5.11 0.88
CA PHE A 15 18.69 3.96 1.24
C PHE A 15 18.11 2.67 0.64
N ILE A 16 16.81 2.45 0.79
CA ILE A 16 16.11 1.27 0.29
C ILE A 16 16.22 1.13 -1.23
N ARG A 17 16.10 2.24 -1.97
CA ARG A 17 16.27 2.25 -3.42
C ARG A 17 17.62 1.70 -3.87
N ASN A 18 18.67 1.94 -3.09
CA ASN A 18 20.04 1.54 -3.39
C ASN A 18 20.47 0.28 -2.63
N TYR A 19 19.52 -0.43 -2.00
CA TYR A 19 19.82 -1.64 -1.25
C TYR A 19 20.05 -2.83 -2.20
N GLU A 20 21.28 -3.33 -2.22
CA GLU A 20 21.71 -4.47 -3.06
C GLU A 20 21.86 -5.78 -2.26
N GLY A 21 21.50 -5.77 -0.97
CA GLY A 21 21.60 -6.95 -0.11
C GLY A 21 20.51 -7.99 -0.38
N GLN A 22 20.56 -9.11 0.38
CA GLN A 22 19.47 -10.07 0.38
C GLN A 22 18.20 -9.43 0.97
N HIS A 23 17.06 -9.63 0.33
CA HIS A 23 15.78 -9.10 0.79
C HIS A 23 15.40 -9.77 2.13
N PRO A 24 15.43 -9.05 3.26
CA PRO A 24 15.03 -9.62 4.53
C PRO A 24 13.53 -9.87 4.54
N ASN A 25 13.06 -10.75 5.41
CA ASN A 25 11.66 -10.71 5.79
C ASN A 25 11.42 -9.40 6.55
N ILE A 26 10.67 -8.47 5.95
CA ILE A 26 10.47 -7.14 6.52
C ILE A 26 9.74 -7.17 7.87
N ARG A 27 8.98 -8.25 8.16
CA ARG A 27 8.30 -8.46 9.45
C ARG A 27 9.27 -8.76 10.60
N ASP A 28 10.52 -9.13 10.31
CA ASP A 28 11.56 -9.29 11.33
C ASP A 28 12.07 -7.95 11.85
N ILE A 29 11.79 -6.86 11.11
CA ILE A 29 12.32 -5.52 11.37
C ILE A 29 11.19 -4.55 11.79
N PHE A 30 10.03 -4.67 11.14
CA PHE A 30 8.90 -3.76 11.32
C PHE A 30 7.62 -4.53 11.64
N SER A 31 6.79 -3.97 12.54
CA SER A 31 5.43 -4.48 12.74
C SER A 31 4.54 -4.17 11.53
N PRO A 32 3.42 -4.89 11.34
CA PRO A 32 2.46 -4.60 10.27
C PRO A 32 1.98 -3.14 10.28
N GLU A 33 1.74 -2.56 11.46
CA GLU A 33 1.32 -1.16 11.62
C GLU A 33 2.43 -0.19 11.20
N ALA A 34 3.69 -0.52 11.50
CA ALA A 34 4.83 0.28 11.07
C ALA A 34 5.00 0.22 9.54
N ILE A 35 4.78 -0.95 8.92
CA ILE A 35 4.83 -1.10 7.45
C ILE A 35 3.69 -0.32 6.79
N ASP A 36 2.46 -0.45 7.30
CA ASP A 36 1.30 0.29 6.80
C ASP A 36 1.51 1.82 6.92
N PHE A 37 2.04 2.27 8.06
CA PHE A 37 2.43 3.66 8.26
C PHE A 37 3.49 4.13 7.25
N LEU A 38 4.57 3.35 7.03
CA LEU A 38 5.60 3.71 6.07
C LEU A 38 5.07 3.75 4.62
N LEU A 39 4.17 2.81 4.26
CA LEU A 39 3.48 2.82 2.97
C LEU A 39 2.62 4.09 2.84
N MET A 40 1.85 4.45 3.86
CA MET A 40 1.07 5.70 3.89
C MET A 40 1.95 6.93 3.69
N GLU A 41 3.08 7.01 4.38
CA GLU A 41 4.01 8.13 4.25
C GLU A 41 4.67 8.18 2.86
N SER A 42 4.94 7.02 2.24
CA SER A 42 5.43 6.95 0.86
C SER A 42 4.42 7.52 -0.16
N ILE A 43 3.13 7.40 0.12
CA ILE A 43 2.07 7.97 -0.73
C ILE A 43 1.97 9.49 -0.59
N LYS A 44 2.22 10.00 0.62
CA LYS A 44 2.24 11.45 0.90
C LYS A 44 3.47 12.15 0.33
N SER A 45 4.57 11.44 0.16
CA SER A 45 5.82 11.96 -0.38
C SER A 45 5.66 12.47 -1.81
N GLU A 46 6.26 13.63 -2.09
CA GLU A 46 6.38 14.21 -3.44
C GLU A 46 7.48 13.52 -4.27
N ASP A 47 8.40 12.80 -3.61
CA ASP A 47 9.46 12.04 -4.25
C ASP A 47 8.92 10.69 -4.74
N GLN A 48 8.22 10.71 -5.87
CA GLN A 48 7.57 9.53 -6.43
C GLN A 48 8.56 8.39 -6.73
N ILE A 49 9.80 8.71 -7.10
CA ILE A 49 10.82 7.71 -7.46
C ILE A 49 11.21 6.90 -6.22
N ASN A 50 11.62 7.57 -5.15
CA ASN A 50 12.03 6.86 -3.94
C ASN A 50 10.82 6.20 -3.24
N SER A 51 9.65 6.80 -3.35
CA SER A 51 8.41 6.23 -2.80
C SER A 51 7.98 4.96 -3.52
N LYS A 52 8.03 4.94 -4.86
CA LYS A 52 7.76 3.73 -5.65
C LYS A 52 8.79 2.64 -5.36
N ALA A 53 10.08 3.01 -5.26
CA ALA A 53 11.14 2.08 -4.90
C ALA A 53 10.92 1.43 -3.53
N PHE A 54 10.38 2.18 -2.55
CA PHE A 54 10.01 1.63 -1.25
C PHE A 54 8.89 0.58 -1.37
N ILE A 55 7.81 0.89 -2.10
CA ILE A 55 6.71 -0.06 -2.32
C ILE A 55 7.21 -1.34 -3.00
N ASP A 56 8.03 -1.18 -4.04
CA ASP A 56 8.62 -2.31 -4.77
C ASP A 56 9.54 -3.15 -3.89
N PHE A 57 10.28 -2.51 -2.97
CA PHE A 57 11.07 -3.23 -1.98
C PHE A 57 10.20 -4.06 -1.05
N VAL A 58 9.11 -3.49 -0.51
CA VAL A 58 8.15 -4.22 0.34
C VAL A 58 7.60 -5.44 -0.40
N ILE A 59 7.20 -5.29 -1.67
CA ILE A 59 6.73 -6.39 -2.51
C ILE A 59 7.80 -7.47 -2.67
N LYS A 60 9.06 -7.08 -2.96
CA LYS A 60 10.19 -8.01 -3.14
C LYS A 60 10.54 -8.79 -1.88
N THR A 61 10.21 -8.27 -0.69
CA THR A 61 10.35 -9.04 0.56
C THR A 61 9.31 -10.16 0.71
N GLY A 62 8.32 -10.22 -0.20
CA GLY A 62 7.20 -11.15 -0.12
C GLY A 62 6.10 -10.70 0.84
N TYR A 63 6.19 -9.49 1.40
CA TYR A 63 5.18 -8.98 2.32
C TYR A 63 3.82 -8.82 1.65
N LYS A 64 2.80 -9.38 2.30
CA LYS A 64 1.39 -9.16 2.02
C LYS A 64 0.72 -8.64 3.28
N ASP A 65 -0.22 -7.72 3.13
CA ASP A 65 -1.06 -7.27 4.24
C ASP A 65 -2.04 -8.37 4.62
N GLU A 66 -2.13 -8.66 5.92
CA GLU A 66 -3.13 -9.57 6.46
C GLU A 66 -4.20 -8.74 7.17
N PRO A 67 -5.50 -8.96 6.87
CA PRO A 67 -6.57 -8.25 7.54
C PRO A 67 -6.53 -8.47 9.04
N THR A 68 -6.77 -7.40 9.79
CA THR A 68 -7.12 -7.56 11.21
C THR A 68 -8.46 -8.27 11.30
N VAL A 69 -8.58 -9.23 12.22
CA VAL A 69 -9.82 -10.00 12.40
C VAL A 69 -10.54 -9.61 13.70
N ASP A 70 -11.85 -9.81 13.74
CA ASP A 70 -12.66 -9.66 14.94
C ASP A 70 -12.61 -10.92 15.84
N VAL A 71 -13.46 -10.94 16.89
CA VAL A 71 -13.55 -12.07 17.84
C VAL A 71 -14.08 -13.36 17.20
N ASP A 72 -14.71 -13.27 16.02
CA ASP A 72 -15.24 -14.39 15.24
C ASP A 72 -14.29 -14.77 14.08
N ASP A 73 -13.03 -14.30 14.11
CA ASP A 73 -12.03 -14.45 13.04
C ASP A 73 -12.45 -13.85 11.68
N LYS A 74 -13.38 -12.89 11.66
CA LYS A 74 -13.81 -12.23 10.42
C LYS A 74 -12.96 -11.00 10.13
N PRO A 75 -12.54 -10.77 8.86
CA PRO A 75 -11.80 -9.57 8.48
C PRO A 75 -12.55 -8.28 8.81
N LEU A 76 -11.87 -7.36 9.48
CA LEU A 76 -12.32 -5.99 9.69
C LEU A 76 -12.14 -5.19 8.40
N LEU A 77 -13.27 -4.85 7.77
CA LEU A 77 -13.27 -4.15 6.49
C LEU A 77 -12.96 -2.65 6.60
N TYR A 78 -13.31 -2.03 7.73
CA TYR A 78 -13.18 -0.58 7.92
C TYR A 78 -11.73 -0.19 8.21
N ARG A 79 -10.99 0.15 7.16
CA ARG A 79 -9.59 0.55 7.21
C ARG A 79 -9.24 1.48 6.05
N THR A 80 -8.77 2.68 6.39
CA THR A 80 -8.12 3.56 5.40
C THR A 80 -6.73 3.00 5.09
N THR A 81 -6.45 2.71 3.82
CA THR A 81 -5.22 2.07 3.35
C THR A 81 -4.44 3.01 2.42
N PRO A 82 -3.16 2.73 2.14
CA PRO A 82 -2.40 3.42 1.10
C PRO A 82 -3.09 3.44 -0.27
N VAL A 83 -3.88 2.43 -0.62
CA VAL A 83 -4.67 2.41 -1.87
C VAL A 83 -5.69 3.56 -1.88
N HIS A 84 -6.47 3.71 -0.81
CA HIS A 84 -7.42 4.81 -0.64
C HIS A 84 -6.72 6.17 -0.66
N SER A 85 -5.63 6.31 0.09
CA SER A 85 -4.84 7.54 0.17
C SER A 85 -4.22 7.93 -1.17
N SER A 86 -3.76 6.95 -1.96
CA SER A 86 -3.18 7.18 -3.29
C SER A 86 -4.25 7.70 -4.25
N PHE A 87 -5.43 7.07 -4.26
CA PHE A 87 -6.53 7.49 -5.10
C PHE A 87 -6.94 8.95 -4.84
N ARG A 88 -7.05 9.36 -3.57
CA ARG A 88 -7.43 10.73 -3.19
C ARG A 88 -6.40 11.79 -3.58
N ARG A 89 -5.12 11.41 -3.72
CA ARG A 89 -4.02 12.31 -4.12
C ARG A 89 -3.78 12.33 -5.62
N ALA A 90 -4.17 11.29 -6.33
CA ALA A 90 -3.94 11.14 -7.76
C ALA A 90 -4.71 12.23 -8.53
N SER A 91 -4.01 13.33 -8.86
CA SER A 91 -4.55 14.43 -9.67
C SER A 91 -4.92 13.99 -11.09
N LEU A 92 -4.31 12.88 -11.54
CA LEU A 92 -4.60 12.16 -12.77
C LEU A 92 -4.77 10.69 -12.38
N LYS A 93 -5.77 9.99 -12.93
CA LYS A 93 -6.14 8.59 -12.65
C LYS A 93 -5.08 7.54 -13.10
N CYS A 94 -3.80 7.88 -12.94
CA CYS A 94 -2.63 7.23 -13.52
C CYS A 94 -1.46 7.15 -12.52
N ASP A 95 -1.74 7.09 -11.21
CA ASP A 95 -0.69 6.85 -10.22
C ASP A 95 -0.21 5.40 -10.32
N SER A 96 0.99 5.21 -10.88
CA SER A 96 1.60 3.90 -11.10
C SER A 96 1.93 3.15 -9.81
N ARG A 97 1.81 3.79 -8.64
CA ARG A 97 1.94 3.13 -7.34
C ARG A 97 0.71 2.30 -6.99
N ILE A 98 -0.48 2.64 -7.51
CA ILE A 98 -1.73 1.96 -7.15
C ILE A 98 -1.70 0.47 -7.51
N PRO A 99 -1.34 0.06 -8.75
CA PRO A 99 -1.22 -1.36 -9.07
C PRO A 99 -0.24 -2.11 -8.14
N SER A 100 0.91 -1.50 -7.82
CA SER A 100 1.89 -2.10 -6.89
C SER A 100 1.32 -2.23 -5.47
N LEU A 101 0.51 -1.28 -5.01
CA LEU A 101 -0.14 -1.41 -3.71
C LEU A 101 -1.11 -2.59 -3.66
N PHE A 102 -1.81 -2.92 -4.75
CA PHE A 102 -2.64 -4.13 -4.80
C PHE A 102 -1.84 -5.44 -4.74
N GLU A 103 -0.54 -5.40 -5.03
CA GLU A 103 0.31 -6.55 -4.74
C GLU A 103 0.56 -6.71 -3.23
N VAL A 104 0.58 -5.63 -2.46
CA VAL A 104 0.69 -5.68 -1.00
C VAL A 104 -0.65 -6.07 -0.38
N TYR A 105 -1.74 -5.42 -0.80
CA TYR A 105 -3.11 -5.69 -0.36
C TYR A 105 -3.79 -6.68 -1.31
N ASN A 106 -3.26 -7.91 -1.39
CA ASN A 106 -3.66 -8.90 -2.40
C ASN A 106 -4.86 -9.79 -1.99
N ARG A 107 -5.51 -9.49 -0.86
CA ARG A 107 -6.72 -10.18 -0.40
C ARG A 107 -7.95 -9.53 -1.03
N PHE A 108 -8.23 -9.90 -2.28
CA PHE A 108 -9.35 -9.35 -3.06
C PHE A 108 -10.73 -9.83 -2.56
N ASP A 109 -10.78 -10.89 -1.77
CA ASP A 109 -11.95 -11.30 -0.98
C ASP A 109 -12.26 -10.33 0.18
N VAL A 110 -11.32 -9.42 0.48
CA VAL A 110 -11.47 -8.38 1.51
C VAL A 110 -11.54 -7.02 0.82
N ASN A 111 -12.76 -6.55 0.59
CA ASN A 111 -13.00 -5.25 -0.02
C ASN A 111 -12.92 -4.12 1.01
N TYR A 112 -11.70 -3.77 1.44
CA TYR A 112 -11.46 -2.73 2.45
C TYR A 112 -12.20 -1.44 2.12
N ILE A 113 -12.75 -0.80 3.16
CA ILE A 113 -13.61 0.39 3.08
C ILE A 113 -12.99 1.50 3.94
N ASP A 114 -12.81 2.68 3.37
CA ASP A 114 -12.39 3.86 4.12
C ASP A 114 -13.57 4.60 4.79
N GLU A 115 -13.24 5.64 5.54
CA GLU A 115 -14.20 6.47 6.28
C GLU A 115 -15.28 7.16 5.42
N SER A 116 -15.09 7.28 4.09
CA SER A 116 -16.11 7.83 3.20
C SER A 116 -16.92 6.75 2.46
N GLY A 117 -16.68 5.47 2.76
CA GLY A 117 -17.26 4.36 2.00
C GLY A 117 -16.56 4.09 0.66
N LEU A 118 -15.40 4.71 0.38
CA LEU A 118 -14.59 4.34 -0.79
C LEU A 118 -13.99 2.96 -0.52
N THR A 119 -14.07 2.07 -1.49
CA THR A 119 -13.56 0.70 -1.35
C THR A 119 -12.37 0.46 -2.27
N HIS A 120 -11.59 -0.59 -1.99
CA HIS A 120 -10.53 -1.04 -2.89
C HIS A 120 -11.07 -1.34 -4.29
N PHE A 121 -12.23 -2.00 -4.38
CA PHE A 121 -12.86 -2.27 -5.67
C PHE A 121 -13.25 -0.99 -6.43
N HIS A 122 -13.77 0.02 -5.73
CA HIS A 122 -14.03 1.34 -6.33
C HIS A 122 -12.75 1.96 -6.89
N VAL A 123 -11.63 1.89 -6.15
CA VAL A 123 -10.34 2.41 -6.61
C VAL A 123 -9.85 1.66 -7.86
N ALA A 124 -9.91 0.32 -7.85
CA ALA A 124 -9.50 -0.50 -8.99
C ALA A 124 -10.29 -0.16 -10.27
N CYS A 125 -11.61 0.02 -10.16
CA CYS A 125 -12.47 0.39 -11.29
C CYS A 125 -12.16 1.79 -11.86
N MET A 126 -11.63 2.71 -11.05
CA MET A 126 -11.45 4.11 -11.44
C MET A 126 -10.04 4.43 -11.94
N ILE A 127 -9.08 3.51 -11.78
CA ILE A 127 -7.67 3.71 -12.15
C ILE A 127 -7.33 2.92 -13.40
N GLN A 128 -6.62 3.56 -14.32
CA GLN A 128 -6.16 2.90 -15.54
C GLN A 128 -5.10 1.83 -15.22
N GLY A 129 -5.16 0.69 -15.92
CA GLY A 129 -4.19 -0.40 -15.76
C GLY A 129 -4.46 -1.30 -14.55
N CYS A 130 -5.67 -1.26 -14.00
CA CYS A 130 -6.13 -2.15 -12.94
C CYS A 130 -7.11 -3.22 -13.46
N ASP A 131 -7.19 -3.48 -14.77
CA ASP A 131 -8.17 -4.41 -15.35
C ASP A 131 -8.08 -5.81 -14.73
N GLU A 132 -6.86 -6.36 -14.60
CA GLU A 132 -6.63 -7.67 -13.93
C GLU A 132 -6.98 -7.66 -12.44
N ILE A 133 -6.89 -6.50 -11.79
CA ILE A 133 -7.26 -6.35 -10.37
C ILE A 133 -8.78 -6.32 -10.24
N VAL A 134 -9.47 -5.62 -11.15
CA VAL A 134 -10.93 -5.60 -11.23
C VAL A 134 -11.45 -7.02 -11.46
N GLU A 135 -10.86 -7.78 -12.37
CA GLU A 135 -11.21 -9.18 -12.59
C GLU A 135 -11.09 -10.02 -11.32
N LYS A 136 -9.98 -9.91 -10.58
CA LYS A 136 -9.78 -10.63 -9.31
C LYS A 136 -10.82 -10.29 -8.25
N PHE A 137 -11.23 -9.03 -8.13
CA PHE A 137 -12.33 -8.66 -7.26
C PHE A 137 -13.64 -9.33 -7.71
N LEU A 138 -13.99 -9.25 -8.99
CA LEU A 138 -15.22 -9.85 -9.52
C LEU A 138 -15.27 -11.38 -9.38
N GLU A 139 -14.13 -12.06 -9.45
CA GLU A 139 -14.02 -13.51 -9.25
C GLU A 139 -14.24 -13.92 -7.79
N LEU A 140 -13.90 -13.04 -6.83
CA LEU A 140 -13.91 -13.35 -5.40
C LEU A 140 -15.10 -12.72 -4.62
N GLY A 141 -15.79 -11.72 -5.19
CA GLY A 141 -17.07 -11.18 -4.72
C GLY A 141 -17.02 -9.75 -4.19
#